data_AF-A1JR42-F1
#
_entry.id   AF-A1JR42-F1
#
_cell.length_a   1.000
_cell.length_b   1.000
_cell.length_c   1.000
_cell.angle_alpha   90.00
_cell.angle_beta   90.00
_cell.angle_gamma   90.00
#
_symmetry.space_group_name_H-M   'P 1'
#
loop_
_entity.id
_entity.type
_entity.pdbx_description
1 polymer ?
#
loop_
_entity_poly.entity_id
_entity_poly.type
_entity_poly.pdbx_seq_one_letter_code
_entity_poly.pdbx_strand_id
1 'polypeptide(L)'
;MKTDSYFDNAVMNAAEELKSRGLIDFQISSTGAEMFTTVQGEAFSAGNGDIEAAAEFGRSVLALIEKSYGKPLCMRMTQQDISMKTMSGVMSIRVEELSS
;
A
#
# COMPACT_ATOMS: atom_id res chain seq x y z
N MET A 1 -3.21 -13.86 -8.62
CA MET A 1 -2.60 -14.13 -7.30
C MET A 1 -3.70 -14.63 -6.38
N LYS A 2 -3.50 -15.74 -5.65
CA LYS A 2 -4.32 -16.01 -4.47
C LYS A 2 -3.80 -15.05 -3.40
N THR A 3 -4.58 -14.04 -3.03
CA THR A 3 -4.30 -13.26 -1.83
C THR A 3 -4.49 -14.19 -0.63
N ASP A 4 -3.51 -14.21 0.26
CA ASP A 4 -3.63 -14.96 1.51
C ASP A 4 -4.75 -14.31 2.35
N SER A 5 -5.50 -15.11 3.10
CA SER A 5 -6.50 -14.64 4.06
C SER A 5 -5.97 -13.54 4.99
N TYR A 6 -4.68 -13.57 5.33
CA TYR A 6 -4.03 -12.53 6.11
C TYR A 6 -3.98 -11.18 5.37
N PHE A 7 -3.72 -11.20 4.06
CA PHE A 7 -3.70 -9.98 3.25
C PHE A 7 -5.10 -9.38 3.11
N ASP A 8 -6.11 -10.21 2.84
CA ASP A 8 -7.50 -9.74 2.74
C ASP A 8 -7.98 -9.15 4.07
N ASN A 9 -7.63 -9.79 5.19
CA ASN A 9 -7.91 -9.28 6.54
C ASN A 9 -7.19 -7.95 6.81
N ALA A 10 -5.92 -7.81 6.43
CA ALA A 10 -5.17 -6.57 6.61
C ALA A 10 -5.78 -5.42 5.79
N VAL A 11 -6.28 -5.67 4.58
CA VAL A 11 -7.00 -4.70 3.77
C VAL A 11 -8.33 -4.29 4.43
N MET A 12 -9.09 -5.25 4.95
CA MET A 12 -10.33 -4.95 5.69
C MET A 12 -10.05 -4.15 6.95
N ASN A 13 -9.05 -4.55 7.74
CA ASN A 13 -8.62 -3.83 8.94
C ASN A 13 -8.16 -2.41 8.60
N ALA A 14 -7.49 -2.22 7.47
CA ALA A 14 -7.10 -0.89 7.01
C ALA A 14 -8.30 0.00 6.72
N ALA A 15 -9.35 -0.54 6.11
CA ALA A 15 -10.58 0.20 5.87
C ALA A 15 -11.31 0.55 7.18
N GLU A 16 -11.35 -0.36 8.17
CA GLU A 16 -11.94 -0.09 9.48
C GLU A 16 -11.13 0.95 10.29
N GLU A 17 -9.79 0.85 10.27
CA GLU A 17 -8.91 1.84 10.90
C GLU A 17 -9.13 3.22 10.27
N LEU A 18 -9.32 3.28 8.94
CA LEU A 18 -9.63 4.52 8.25
C LEU A 18 -10.96 5.13 8.72
N LYS A 19 -11.99 4.32 8.99
CA LYS A 19 -13.26 4.78 9.57
C LYS A 19 -13.08 5.32 10.98
N SER A 20 -12.17 4.71 11.76
CA SER A 20 -11.92 5.08 13.16
C SER A 20 -11.06 6.34 13.29
N ARG A 21 -9.98 6.44 12.50
CA ARG A 21 -8.93 7.46 12.66
C ARG A 21 -8.88 8.50 11.55
N GLY A 22 -9.61 8.30 10.46
CA GLY A 22 -9.62 9.19 9.29
C GLY A 22 -8.38 9.10 8.40
N LEU A 23 -7.35 8.37 8.82
CA LEU A 23 -6.14 8.13 8.04
C LEU A 23 -5.53 6.76 8.35
N ILE A 24 -4.76 6.25 7.39
CA ILE A 24 -3.89 5.08 7.55
C ILE A 24 -2.55 5.34 6.87
N ASP A 25 -1.50 4.67 7.33
CA ASP A 25 -0.20 4.68 6.66
C ASP A 25 0.00 3.34 5.92
N PHE A 26 0.53 3.45 4.71
CA PHE A 26 0.77 2.37 3.77
C PHE A 26 2.20 2.48 3.25
N GLN A 27 2.87 1.36 3.04
CA GLN A 27 4.24 1.36 2.52
C GLN A 27 4.38 0.38 1.36
N ILE A 28 5.14 0.77 0.36
CA ILE A 28 5.62 -0.12 -0.70
C ILE A 28 7.14 -0.12 -0.69
N SER A 29 7.74 -1.26 -1.01
CA SER A 29 9.18 -1.36 -1.15
C SER A 29 9.57 -2.39 -2.20
N SER A 30 10.78 -2.26 -2.70
CA SER A 30 11.39 -3.23 -3.59
C SER A 30 12.89 -3.32 -3.36
N THR A 31 13.44 -4.52 -3.48
CA THR A 31 14.89 -4.77 -3.53
C THR A 31 15.48 -4.56 -4.93
N GLY A 32 14.65 -4.24 -5.93
CA GLY A 32 14.98 -4.26 -7.35
C GLY A 32 14.68 -5.60 -8.03
N ALA A 33 14.32 -6.63 -7.26
CA ALA A 33 13.92 -7.94 -7.76
C ALA A 33 12.67 -8.49 -7.08
N GLU A 34 12.49 -8.19 -5.79
CA GLU A 34 11.34 -8.59 -4.98
C GLU A 34 10.63 -7.36 -4.43
N MET A 35 9.31 -7.44 -4.35
CA MET A 35 8.43 -6.37 -3.89
C MET A 35 7.77 -6.75 -2.58
N PHE A 36 7.56 -5.74 -1.74
CA PHE A 36 6.85 -5.88 -0.49
C PHE A 36 5.89 -4.72 -0.29
N THR A 37 4.82 -4.98 0.43
CA THR A 37 3.87 -3.96 0.87
C THR A 37 3.68 -4.05 2.37
N THR A 38 3.43 -2.94 3.03
CA THR A 38 3.02 -2.91 4.44
C THR A 38 1.65 -2.23 4.55
N VAL A 39 0.69 -2.97 5.10
CA VAL A 39 -0.68 -2.50 5.35
C VAL A 39 -0.94 -2.64 6.84
N GLN A 40 -1.31 -1.56 7.53
CA GLN A 40 -1.58 -1.60 8.98
C GLN A 40 -0.42 -2.17 9.83
N GLY A 41 0.82 -1.93 9.41
CA GLY A 41 2.02 -2.45 10.09
C GLY A 41 2.35 -3.91 9.78
N GLU A 42 1.53 -4.60 8.98
CA GLU A 42 1.80 -5.96 8.51
C GLU A 42 2.48 -5.95 7.14
N ALA A 43 3.64 -6.60 7.03
CA ALA A 43 4.42 -6.68 5.80
C ALA A 43 4.10 -7.96 5.01
N PHE A 44 3.85 -7.81 3.71
CA PHE A 44 3.52 -8.89 2.79
C PHE A 44 4.47 -8.88 1.60
N SER A 45 4.91 -10.06 1.16
CA SER A 45 5.57 -10.21 -0.13
C SER A 45 4.55 -10.03 -1.25
N ALA A 46 4.83 -9.11 -2.17
CA ALA A 46 3.99 -8.80 -3.33
C ALA A 46 4.45 -9.52 -4.60
N GLY A 47 5.52 -10.32 -4.51
CA GLY A 47 6.11 -11.06 -5.63
C GLY A 47 7.36 -10.37 -6.21
N ASN A 48 7.68 -10.68 -7.46
CA ASN A 48 8.87 -10.16 -8.11
C ASN A 48 8.59 -8.86 -8.86
N GLY A 49 9.52 -7.90 -8.77
CA GLY A 49 9.43 -6.62 -9.45
C GLY A 49 10.28 -5.53 -8.80
N ASP A 50 10.48 -4.46 -9.54
CA ASP A 50 11.17 -3.27 -9.08
C ASP A 50 10.21 -2.31 -8.34
N ILE A 51 10.71 -1.13 -8.00
CA ILE A 51 9.91 -0.13 -7.26
C ILE A 51 8.74 0.45 -8.08
N GLU A 52 8.80 0.42 -9.41
CA GLU A 52 7.69 0.86 -10.26
C GLU A 52 6.56 -0.17 -10.25
N ALA A 53 6.91 -1.45 -10.39
CA ALA A 53 5.97 -2.56 -10.24
C ALA A 53 5.37 -2.58 -8.82
N ALA A 54 6.16 -2.27 -7.78
CA ALA A 54 5.68 -2.16 -6.41
C ALA A 54 4.65 -1.01 -6.25
N ALA A 55 4.84 0.10 -6.96
CA ALA A 55 3.89 1.21 -6.98
C ALA A 55 2.58 0.86 -7.70
N GLU A 56 2.63 0.11 -8.80
CA GLU A 56 1.44 -0.43 -9.46
C GLU A 56 0.66 -1.40 -8.58
N PHE A 57 1.38 -2.28 -7.90
CA PHE A 57 0.77 -3.17 -6.92
C PHE A 57 0.14 -2.38 -5.78
N GLY A 58 0.84 -1.37 -5.25
CA GLY A 58 0.31 -0.50 -4.19
C GLY A 58 -0.98 0.23 -4.58
N ARG A 59 -1.09 0.70 -5.83
CA ARG A 59 -2.34 1.25 -6.38
C ARG A 59 -3.49 0.22 -6.37
N SER A 60 -3.19 -1.04 -6.66
CA SER A 60 -4.18 -2.12 -6.62
C SER A 60 -4.64 -2.39 -5.18
N VAL A 61 -3.73 -2.36 -4.20
CA VAL A 61 -4.09 -2.48 -2.78
C VAL A 61 -4.99 -1.32 -2.33
N LEU A 62 -4.67 -0.09 -2.72
CA LEU A 62 -5.52 1.07 -2.43
C LEU A 62 -6.93 0.86 -2.96
N ALA A 63 -7.09 0.41 -4.21
CA ALA A 63 -8.40 0.19 -4.80
C ALA A 63 -9.24 -0.84 -4.00
N LEU A 64 -8.59 -1.83 -3.38
CA LEU A 64 -9.25 -2.79 -2.50
C LEU A 64 -9.68 -2.17 -1.16
N ILE A 65 -8.84 -1.30 -0.58
CA ILE A 65 -9.16 -0.55 0.64
C ILE A 65 -10.32 0.41 0.35
N GLU A 66 -10.26 1.18 -0.74
CA GLU A 66 -11.31 2.10 -1.18
C GLU A 66 -12.65 1.38 -1.38
N LYS A 67 -12.63 0.21 -2.04
CA LYS A 67 -13.83 -0.63 -2.20
C LYS A 67 -14.41 -1.09 -0.86
N SER A 68 -13.57 -1.42 0.10
CA SER A 68 -13.99 -1.87 1.45
C SER A 68 -14.46 -0.69 2.32
N TYR A 69 -13.87 0.48 2.14
CA TYR A 69 -14.21 1.71 2.86
C TYR A 69 -15.52 2.33 2.37
N GLY A 70 -15.77 2.30 1.06
CA GLY A 70 -17.02 2.74 0.44
C GLY A 70 -17.07 4.23 0.06
N LYS A 71 -15.94 4.94 0.12
CA LYS A 71 -15.81 6.34 -0.34
C LYS A 71 -14.48 6.55 -1.06
N PRO A 72 -14.38 7.58 -1.94
CA PRO A 72 -13.12 7.92 -2.59
C PRO A 72 -12.00 8.22 -1.59
N LEU A 73 -10.82 7.68 -1.86
CA LEU A 73 -9.62 7.90 -1.05
C LEU A 73 -8.60 8.74 -1.81
N CYS A 74 -7.76 9.47 -1.07
CA CYS A 74 -6.58 10.11 -1.65
C CYS A 74 -5.30 9.53 -1.05
N MET A 75 -4.24 9.54 -1.85
CA MET A 75 -2.89 9.13 -1.43
C MET A 75 -2.00 10.35 -1.36
N ARG A 76 -1.31 10.50 -0.24
CA ARG A 76 -0.26 11.48 -0.04
C ARG A 76 1.05 10.78 0.24
N MET A 77 2.00 10.87 -0.67
CA MET A 77 3.37 10.40 -0.42
C MET A 77 3.97 11.18 0.75
N THR A 78 4.43 10.47 1.79
CA THR A 78 5.02 11.07 2.99
C THR A 78 6.53 10.92 3.02
N GLN A 79 7.07 9.83 2.44
CA GLN A 79 8.50 9.58 2.33
C GLN A 79 8.80 8.74 1.09
N GLN A 80 9.95 8.98 0.48
CA GLN A 80 10.47 8.21 -0.64
C GLN A 80 11.99 8.14 -0.54
N ASP A 81 12.55 6.94 -0.70
CA ASP A 81 13.99 6.71 -0.86
C ASP A 81 14.17 5.65 -1.94
N ILE A 82 14.67 6.06 -3.11
CA ILE A 82 14.78 5.22 -4.31
C ILE A 82 16.17 5.33 -4.91
N SER A 83 16.79 4.17 -5.13
CA SER A 83 18.00 4.04 -5.93
C SER A 83 17.62 3.81 -7.39
N MET A 84 17.78 4.84 -8.22
CA MET A 84 17.57 4.74 -9.68
C MET A 84 18.56 3.78 -10.37
N LYS A 85 19.68 3.45 -9.73
CA LYS A 85 20.66 2.50 -10.27
C LYS A 85 20.15 1.06 -10.23
N THR A 86 19.39 0.72 -9.19
CA THR A 86 18.93 -0.64 -8.89
C THR A 86 17.42 -0.78 -8.99
N MET A 87 16.71 0.33 -9.23
CA MET A 87 15.25 0.43 -9.18
C MET A 87 14.66 -0.16 -7.89
N SER A 88 15.40 -0.01 -6.79
CA SER A 88 15.04 -0.48 -5.45
C SER A 88 14.70 0.71 -4.57
N GLY A 89 13.94 0.50 -3.51
CA GLY A 89 13.62 1.59 -2.59
C GLY A 89 12.42 1.32 -1.71
N VAL A 90 12.01 2.36 -1.01
CA VAL A 90 10.83 2.41 -0.15
C VAL A 90 10.02 3.66 -0.46
N MET A 91 8.71 3.55 -0.38
CA MET A 91 7.80 4.69 -0.43
C MET A 91 6.74 4.52 0.66
N SER A 92 6.62 5.53 1.51
CA SER A 92 5.55 5.63 2.51
C SER A 92 4.48 6.58 2.02
N ILE A 93 3.23 6.18 2.22
CA ILE A 93 2.06 6.82 1.66
C ILE A 93 1.03 6.89 2.77
N ARG A 94 0.51 8.09 3.01
CA ARG A 94 -0.68 8.29 3.83
C ARG A 94 -1.91 8.19 2.96
N VAL A 95 -2.90 7.45 3.42
CA VAL A 95 -4.22 7.35 2.79
C VAL A 95 -5.24 7.99 3.72
N GLU A 96 -6.07 8.87 3.18
CA GLU A 96 -7.14 9.58 3.91
C GLU A 96 -8.39 9.70 3.02
N GLU A 97 -9.55 9.97 3.63
CA GLU A 97 -10.78 10.24 2.87
C GLU A 97 -10.58 11.48 1.98
N LEU A 98 -10.95 11.39 0.70
CA LEU A 98 -10.91 12.55 -0.18
C LEU A 98 -11.97 13.55 0.28
N SER A 99 -11.52 14.57 1.00
CA SER A 99 -12.40 15.65 1.47
C SER A 99 -12.83 16.48 0.26
N SER A 100 -14.15 16.54 0.03
CA SER A 100 -14.78 17.35 -1.02
C SER A 100 -14.87 18.81 -0.61
#